data_AF-A0A923APW6-F1
#
_entry.id   AF-A0A923APW6-F1
#
_cell.length_a   1.000
_cell.length_b   1.000
_cell.length_c   1.000
_cell.angle_alpha   90.00
_cell.angle_beta   90.00
_cell.angle_gamma   90.00
#
_symmetry.space_group_name_H-M   'P 1'
#
loop_
_entity.id
_entity.type
_entity.pdbx_description
1 polymer ?
#
loop_
_entity_poly.entity_id
_entity_poly.type
_entity_poly.pdbx_seq_one_letter_code
_entity_poly.pdbx_strand_id
1 'polypeptide(L)'
;MARAPLLQLSGISLTFGGNPVFDDLTLVVQPGDRVALVGRNGSGKSTLMKVMAGLTEADRGTRTVAPGTTVGYMEQDPDLSAYATLGDFAASNLPDGMEYRLAVVAEGLKFDPETPVVTASGGERRRAALAKLLAEAPDLMLLDEPTNHLDIQAIEWLEAEL
;
A
#
# COMPACT_ATOMS: atom_id res chain seq x y z
N MET A 1 3.75 -23.71 -17.91
CA MET A 1 2.39 -23.74 -17.30
C MET A 1 1.99 -22.30 -17.01
N ALA A 2 0.72 -21.94 -17.17
CA ALA A 2 0.26 -20.60 -16.80
C ALA A 2 0.37 -20.41 -15.28
N ARG A 3 0.99 -19.31 -14.84
CA ARG A 3 1.12 -18.97 -13.41
C ARG A 3 -0.24 -18.50 -12.90
N ALA A 4 -0.61 -18.90 -11.68
CA ALA A 4 -1.85 -18.41 -11.07
C ALA A 4 -1.72 -16.91 -10.76
N PRO A 5 -2.76 -16.08 -11.01
CA PRO A 5 -2.74 -14.66 -10.71
C PRO A 5 -2.71 -14.40 -9.21
N LEU A 6 -2.11 -13.29 -8.77
CA LEU A 6 -2.14 -12.86 -7.36
C LEU A 6 -3.53 -12.33 -6.99
N LEU A 7 -4.11 -11.52 -7.88
CA LEU A 7 -5.41 -10.89 -7.70
C LEU A 7 -6.18 -10.91 -9.02
N GLN A 8 -7.46 -11.23 -8.94
CA GLN A 8 -8.40 -11.10 -10.04
C GLN A 8 -9.66 -10.36 -9.56
N LEU A 9 -10.01 -9.30 -10.27
CA LEU A 9 -11.28 -8.60 -10.19
C LEU A 9 -12.10 -8.96 -11.42
N SER A 10 -13.37 -9.30 -11.26
CA SER A 10 -14.25 -9.66 -12.39
C SER A 10 -15.62 -9.00 -12.24
N GLY A 11 -15.92 -8.08 -13.18
CA GLY A 11 -17.19 -7.34 -13.24
C GLY A 11 -17.49 -6.51 -12.00
N ILE A 12 -16.45 -5.89 -11.41
CA ILE A 12 -16.56 -5.12 -10.18
C ILE A 12 -17.27 -3.79 -10.44
N SER A 13 -18.37 -3.52 -9.72
CA SER A 13 -19.04 -2.21 -9.71
C SER A 13 -19.19 -1.72 -8.27
N LEU A 14 -19.06 -0.41 -8.06
CA LEU A 14 -19.26 0.23 -6.75
C LEU A 14 -19.88 1.62 -6.91
N THR A 15 -20.87 1.93 -6.09
CA THR A 15 -21.63 3.18 -6.10
C THR A 15 -21.59 3.85 -4.73
N PHE A 16 -21.29 5.15 -4.69
CA PHE A 16 -21.44 5.95 -3.47
C PHE A 16 -22.43 7.08 -3.68
N GLY A 17 -23.41 7.21 -2.78
CA GLY A 17 -24.37 8.32 -2.81
C GLY A 17 -25.17 8.41 -4.11
N GLY A 18 -25.40 7.27 -4.79
CA GLY A 18 -26.17 7.19 -6.03
C GLY A 18 -25.39 7.42 -7.33
N ASN A 19 -24.12 7.83 -7.27
CA ASN A 19 -23.27 7.93 -8.45
C ASN A 19 -22.26 6.76 -8.49
N PRO A 20 -22.14 6.03 -9.62
CA PRO A 20 -21.18 4.96 -9.74
C PRO A 20 -19.75 5.53 -9.67
N VAL A 21 -18.91 4.92 -8.84
CA VAL A 21 -17.47 5.21 -8.78
C VAL A 21 -16.77 4.51 -9.95
N PHE A 22 -17.11 3.24 -10.16
CA PHE A 22 -16.74 2.44 -11.32
C PHE A 22 -17.83 1.39 -11.58
N ASP A 23 -17.95 0.96 -12.83
CA ASP A 23 -18.93 -0.03 -13.29
C ASP A 23 -18.27 -1.05 -14.21
N ASP A 24 -18.56 -2.34 -13.98
CA ASP A 24 -18.10 -3.48 -14.77
C ASP A 24 -16.56 -3.58 -14.97
N LEU A 25 -15.79 -3.28 -13.91
CA LEU A 25 -14.34 -3.31 -13.95
C LEU A 25 -13.79 -4.73 -13.82
N THR A 26 -12.93 -5.13 -14.76
CA THR A 26 -12.19 -6.40 -14.73
C THR A 26 -10.70 -6.13 -14.81
N LEU A 27 -9.92 -6.75 -13.91
CA LEU A 27 -8.47 -6.60 -13.81
C LEU A 27 -7.86 -7.91 -13.32
N VAL A 28 -6.69 -8.26 -13.86
CA VAL A 28 -5.88 -9.38 -13.37
C VAL A 28 -4.49 -8.87 -13.08
N VAL A 29 -3.95 -9.21 -11.92
CA VAL A 29 -2.58 -8.88 -11.51
C VAL A 29 -1.80 -10.20 -11.35
N GLN A 30 -0.73 -10.35 -12.13
CA GLN A 30 0.15 -11.49 -12.10
C GLN A 30 1.33 -11.27 -11.14
N PRO A 31 1.96 -12.35 -10.64
CA PRO A 31 3.18 -12.22 -9.85
C PRO A 31 4.31 -11.54 -10.66
N GLY A 32 4.86 -10.46 -10.11
CA GLY A 32 5.92 -9.65 -10.73
C GLY A 32 5.41 -8.48 -11.59
N ASP A 33 4.10 -8.33 -11.74
CA ASP A 33 3.53 -7.16 -12.41
C ASP A 33 3.80 -5.88 -11.60
N ARG A 34 4.16 -4.81 -12.31
CA ARG A 34 4.17 -3.44 -11.79
C ARG A 34 3.08 -2.66 -12.51
N VAL A 35 1.96 -2.41 -11.84
CA VAL A 35 0.77 -1.80 -12.44
C VAL A 35 0.58 -0.39 -11.89
N ALA A 36 0.53 0.61 -12.78
CA ALA A 36 0.21 1.98 -12.43
C ALA A 36 -1.26 2.29 -12.71
N LEU A 37 -2.00 2.74 -11.70
CA LEU A 37 -3.38 3.21 -11.84
C LEU A 37 -3.40 4.74 -12.02
N VAL A 38 -3.74 5.20 -13.22
CA VAL A 38 -3.74 6.64 -13.57
C VAL A 38 -5.15 7.11 -13.85
N GLY A 39 -5.48 8.32 -13.38
CA GLY A 39 -6.80 8.92 -13.54
C GLY A 39 -6.91 10.25 -12.80
N ARG A 40 -7.95 11.04 -13.12
CA ARG A 40 -8.19 12.34 -12.47
C ARG A 40 -8.44 12.19 -10.96
N ASN A 41 -8.27 13.27 -10.20
CA ASN A 41 -8.66 13.27 -8.79
C ASN A 41 -10.16 13.01 -8.66
N GLY A 42 -10.55 12.18 -7.70
CA GLY A 42 -11.93 11.74 -7.52
C GLY A 42 -12.40 10.64 -8.49
N SER A 43 -11.55 10.12 -9.38
CA SER A 43 -11.94 9.03 -10.31
C SER A 43 -12.05 7.64 -9.66
N GLY A 44 -12.02 7.55 -8.32
CA GLY A 44 -12.17 6.28 -7.61
C GLY A 44 -10.89 5.44 -7.47
N LYS A 45 -9.69 5.98 -7.73
CA LYS A 45 -8.42 5.22 -7.65
C LYS A 45 -8.19 4.59 -6.27
N SER A 46 -8.18 5.41 -5.22
CA SER A 46 -8.02 4.95 -3.85
C SER A 46 -9.14 4.00 -3.43
N THR A 47 -10.36 4.22 -3.93
CA THR A 47 -11.49 3.31 -3.72
C THR A 47 -11.25 1.95 -4.36
N LEU A 48 -10.78 1.91 -5.61
CA LEU A 48 -10.41 0.67 -6.30
C LEU A 48 -9.29 -0.05 -5.54
N MET A 49 -8.26 0.67 -5.07
CA MET A 49 -7.20 0.08 -4.26
C MET A 49 -7.74 -0.51 -2.95
N LYS A 50 -8.69 0.15 -2.27
CA LYS A 50 -9.35 -0.41 -1.07
C LYS A 50 -10.14 -1.68 -1.39
N VAL A 51 -10.83 -1.72 -2.53
CA VAL A 51 -11.47 -2.96 -3.01
C VAL A 51 -10.41 -4.03 -3.27
N MET A 52 -9.32 -3.71 -3.98
CA MET A 52 -8.21 -4.63 -4.23
C MET A 52 -7.55 -5.12 -2.94
N ALA A 53 -7.48 -4.30 -1.89
CA ALA A 53 -6.98 -4.67 -0.57
C ALA A 53 -7.97 -5.52 0.24
N GLY A 54 -9.24 -5.56 -0.14
CA GLY A 54 -10.31 -6.19 0.65
C GLY A 54 -10.82 -5.33 1.81
N LEU A 55 -10.48 -4.04 1.83
CA LEU A 55 -10.92 -3.06 2.84
C LEU A 55 -12.28 -2.44 2.51
N THR A 56 -12.80 -2.69 1.31
CA THR A 56 -14.12 -2.22 0.86
C THR A 56 -14.72 -3.29 -0.03
N GLU A 57 -15.96 -3.68 0.23
CA GLU A 57 -16.70 -4.60 -0.63
C GLU A 57 -17.29 -3.86 -1.84
N ALA A 58 -17.31 -4.53 -2.98
CA ALA A 58 -17.99 -4.03 -4.17
C ALA A 58 -19.49 -4.39 -4.13
N ASP A 59 -20.33 -3.59 -4.78
CA ASP A 59 -21.77 -3.86 -4.88
C ASP A 59 -22.05 -5.08 -5.78
N ARG A 60 -21.21 -5.26 -6.81
CA ARG A 60 -21.30 -6.32 -7.80
C ARG A 60 -19.91 -6.82 -8.19
N GLY A 61 -19.87 -8.03 -8.76
CA GLY A 61 -18.66 -8.66 -9.24
C GLY A 61 -17.98 -9.54 -8.20
N THR A 62 -16.77 -10.00 -8.50
CA THR A 62 -16.00 -10.88 -7.62
C THR A 62 -14.55 -10.42 -7.51
N ARG A 63 -14.02 -10.46 -6.28
CA ARG A 63 -12.61 -10.31 -5.97
C ARG A 63 -12.06 -11.65 -5.53
N THR A 64 -11.05 -12.15 -6.26
CA THR A 64 -10.36 -13.40 -5.96
C THR A 64 -8.89 -13.11 -5.73
N VAL A 65 -8.35 -13.57 -4.60
CA VAL A 65 -6.92 -13.52 -4.28
C VAL A 65 -6.42 -14.95 -4.20
N ALA A 66 -5.22 -15.21 -4.74
CA ALA A 66 -4.65 -16.56 -4.65
C ALA A 66 -4.49 -16.99 -3.18
N PRO A 67 -4.80 -18.25 -2.83
CA PRO A 67 -4.66 -18.74 -1.46
C PRO A 67 -3.23 -18.56 -0.93
N GLY A 68 -3.10 -18.02 0.29
CA GLY A 68 -1.82 -17.78 0.93
C GLY A 68 -1.13 -16.47 0.53
N THR A 69 -1.65 -15.73 -0.46
CA THR A 69 -1.11 -14.43 -0.85
C THR A 69 -1.34 -13.39 0.24
N THR A 70 -0.27 -12.74 0.66
CA THR A 70 -0.32 -11.57 1.54
C THR A 70 -0.57 -10.30 0.72
N VAL A 71 -1.53 -9.48 1.17
CA VAL A 71 -1.87 -8.21 0.50
C VAL A 71 -1.66 -7.09 1.51
N GLY A 72 -0.78 -6.15 1.17
CA GLY A 72 -0.57 -4.96 1.99
C GLY A 72 -1.01 -3.70 1.25
N TYR A 73 -1.62 -2.79 2.01
CA TYR A 73 -2.13 -1.53 1.52
C TYR A 73 -1.53 -0.40 2.34
N MET A 74 -0.96 0.59 1.65
CA MET A 74 -0.41 1.77 2.30
C MET A 74 -1.57 2.69 2.69
N GLU A 75 -1.93 2.69 3.97
CA GLU A 75 -2.92 3.62 4.51
C GLU A 75 -2.44 5.07 4.35
N GLN A 76 -3.35 5.95 3.92
CA GLN A 76 -3.03 7.37 3.75
C GLN A 76 -2.85 8.07 5.10
N ASP A 77 -3.72 7.77 6.07
CA ASP A 77 -3.75 8.36 7.42
C ASP A 77 -3.82 7.25 8.48
N PRO A 78 -2.74 6.49 8.71
CA PRO A 78 -2.73 5.45 9.72
C PRO A 78 -2.83 6.03 11.13
N ASP A 79 -3.50 5.30 12.03
CA ASP A 79 -3.52 5.62 13.46
C ASP A 79 -2.23 5.13 14.13
N LEU A 80 -1.38 6.07 14.51
CA LEU A 80 -0.13 5.80 15.21
C LEU A 80 -0.23 6.01 16.72
N SER A 81 -1.41 6.31 17.28
CA SER A 81 -1.58 6.70 18.68
C SER A 81 -1.12 5.63 19.69
N ALA A 82 -1.04 4.37 19.26
CA ALA A 82 -0.56 3.25 20.05
C ALA A 82 0.98 3.12 20.14
N TYR A 83 1.74 3.94 19.40
CA TYR A 83 3.19 3.79 19.25
C TYR A 83 3.94 5.03 19.79
N ALA A 84 5.13 4.80 20.36
CA ALA A 84 5.96 5.89 20.86
C ALA A 84 6.72 6.58 19.72
N THR A 85 7.31 5.78 18.83
CA THR A 85 8.11 6.25 17.69
C THR A 85 7.54 5.80 16.34
N LEU A 86 7.98 6.44 15.27
CA LEU A 86 7.65 6.01 13.90
C LEU A 86 8.23 4.62 13.58
N GLY A 87 9.39 4.29 14.14
CA GLY A 87 10.03 2.98 14.04
C GLY A 87 9.19 1.88 14.69
N ASP A 88 8.64 2.12 15.88
CA ASP A 88 7.76 1.16 16.56
C ASP A 88 6.53 0.83 15.71
N PHE A 89 5.93 1.86 15.10
CA PHE A 89 4.82 1.68 14.18
C PHE A 89 5.24 0.88 12.93
N ALA A 90 6.37 1.25 12.33
CA ALA A 90 6.84 0.61 11.12
C ALA A 90 7.28 -0.85 11.33
N ALA A 91 7.73 -1.19 12.55
CA ALA A 91 8.11 -2.54 12.92
C ALA A 91 6.95 -3.43 13.40
N SER A 92 5.75 -2.88 13.60
CA SER A 92 4.71 -3.52 14.43
C SER A 92 4.16 -4.87 13.94
N ASN A 93 4.35 -5.22 12.67
CA ASN A 93 4.01 -6.56 12.13
C ASN A 93 5.22 -7.26 11.48
N LEU A 94 6.44 -6.78 11.73
CA LEU A 94 7.61 -7.47 11.21
C LEU A 94 7.81 -8.79 11.97
N PRO A 95 8.09 -9.89 11.26
CA PRO A 95 8.49 -11.13 11.91
C PRO A 95 9.78 -10.93 12.71
N ASP A 96 9.89 -11.60 13.85
CA ASP A 96 11.11 -11.59 14.67
C ASP A 96 12.36 -11.88 13.83
N GLY A 97 13.40 -11.05 13.99
CA GLY A 97 14.66 -11.18 13.25
C GLY A 97 14.65 -10.51 11.87
N MET A 98 13.56 -9.84 11.47
CA MET A 98 13.48 -9.04 10.24
C MET A 98 13.67 -7.53 10.47
N GLU A 99 14.11 -7.10 11.64
CA GLU A 99 14.29 -5.68 11.99
C GLU A 99 15.30 -4.98 11.05
N TYR A 100 16.27 -5.73 10.52
CA TYR A 100 17.24 -5.22 9.55
C TYR A 100 16.57 -4.68 8.27
N ARG A 101 15.41 -5.23 7.87
CA ARG A 101 14.68 -4.79 6.67
C ARG A 101 14.18 -3.36 6.86
N LEU A 102 13.68 -3.04 8.04
CA LEU A 102 13.25 -1.68 8.37
C LEU A 102 14.43 -0.71 8.35
N ALA A 103 15.59 -1.11 8.88
CA ALA A 103 16.79 -0.27 8.86
C ALA A 103 17.22 0.10 7.43
N VAL A 104 17.24 -0.88 6.51
CA VAL A 104 17.57 -0.65 5.08
C VAL A 104 16.56 0.30 4.44
N VAL A 105 15.26 0.08 4.67
CA VAL A 105 14.21 0.93 4.11
C VAL A 105 14.25 2.35 4.70
N ALA A 106 14.56 2.48 5.99
CA ALA A 106 14.67 3.78 6.65
C ALA A 106 15.81 4.62 6.10
N GLU A 107 16.95 3.99 5.84
CA GLU A 107 18.08 4.64 5.17
C GLU A 107 17.70 5.10 3.76
N GLY A 108 17.07 4.23 2.98
CA GLY A 108 16.64 4.52 1.61
C GLY A 108 15.62 5.64 1.49
N LEU A 109 14.59 5.63 2.34
CA LEU A 109 13.54 6.65 2.38
C LEU A 109 13.94 7.91 3.17
N LYS A 110 15.11 7.90 3.82
CA LYS A 110 15.62 9.00 4.65
C LYS A 110 14.63 9.47 5.71
N PHE A 111 13.96 8.54 6.39
CA PHE A 111 13.13 8.88 7.55
C PHE A 111 13.83 8.40 8.83
N ASP A 112 13.64 9.13 9.92
CA ASP A 112 14.24 8.80 11.21
C ASP A 112 13.26 7.94 12.04
N PRO A 113 13.55 6.65 12.28
CA PRO A 113 12.69 5.77 13.06
C PRO A 113 12.49 6.24 14.51
N GLU A 114 13.46 6.97 15.08
CA GLU A 114 13.42 7.43 16.47
C GLU A 114 12.49 8.64 16.65
N THR A 115 11.96 9.19 15.56
CA THR A 115 11.03 10.32 15.58
C THR A 115 9.82 9.96 16.44
N PRO A 116 9.53 10.72 17.51
CA PRO A 116 8.33 10.49 18.32
C PRO A 116 7.07 10.75 17.49
N VAL A 117 6.09 9.84 17.61
CA VAL A 117 4.81 9.96 16.88
C VAL A 117 4.15 11.30 17.15
N VAL A 118 4.17 11.75 18.41
CA VAL A 118 3.53 13.01 18.85
C VAL A 118 4.07 14.26 18.16
N THR A 119 5.30 14.24 17.68
CA THR A 119 5.94 15.36 16.97
C THR A 119 6.00 15.16 15.45
N ALA A 120 5.72 13.95 14.98
CA ALA A 120 5.84 13.61 13.57
C ALA A 120 4.83 14.37 12.70
N SER A 121 5.34 15.03 11.67
CA SER A 121 4.56 15.63 10.59
C SER A 121 3.79 14.58 9.79
N GLY A 122 2.77 15.01 9.04
CA GLY A 122 2.02 14.11 8.16
C GLY A 122 2.91 13.42 7.11
N GLY A 123 3.92 14.12 6.59
CA GLY A 123 4.89 13.54 5.64
C GLY A 123 5.77 12.45 6.27
N GLU A 124 6.22 12.64 7.52
CA GLU A 124 7.00 11.62 8.25
C GLU A 124 6.16 10.39 8.56
N ARG A 125 4.91 10.58 9.00
CA ARG A 125 3.96 9.48 9.23
C ARG A 125 3.69 8.69 7.95
N ARG A 126 3.56 9.38 6.81
CA ARG A 126 3.40 8.74 5.50
C ARG A 126 4.65 7.95 5.09
N ARG A 127 5.86 8.49 5.31
CA ARG A 127 7.11 7.74 5.08
C ARG A 127 7.21 6.51 5.98
N ALA A 128 6.80 6.59 7.24
CA ALA A 128 6.75 5.44 8.14
C ALA A 128 5.77 4.36 7.65
N ALA A 129 4.62 4.75 7.10
CA ALA A 129 3.64 3.81 6.51
C ALA A 129 4.18 3.12 5.25
N LEU A 130 4.89 3.86 4.39
CA LEU A 130 5.60 3.28 3.25
C LEU A 130 6.69 2.32 3.72
N ALA A 131 7.47 2.73 4.72
CA ALA A 131 8.56 1.94 5.27
C ALA A 131 8.06 0.62 5.85
N LYS A 132 6.96 0.66 6.61
CA LYS A 132 6.26 -0.50 7.14
C LYS A 132 5.94 -1.49 6.03
N LEU A 133 5.27 -1.04 4.98
CA LEU A 133 4.81 -1.90 3.90
C LEU A 133 5.97 -2.54 3.12
N LEU A 134 7.02 -1.77 2.82
CA LEU A 134 8.24 -2.29 2.17
C LEU A 134 8.99 -3.28 3.06
N ALA A 135 9.08 -3.00 4.36
CA ALA A 135 9.72 -3.88 5.33
C ALA A 135 8.89 -5.16 5.59
N GLU A 136 7.57 -5.13 5.43
CA GLU A 136 6.73 -6.32 5.46
C GLU A 136 6.93 -7.16 4.17
N ALA A 137 7.11 -6.53 3.01
CA ALA A 137 7.08 -7.11 1.65
C ALA A 137 5.99 -8.16 1.45
N PRO A 138 4.71 -7.74 1.44
CA PRO A 138 3.64 -8.63 1.03
C PRO A 138 3.77 -8.99 -0.46
N ASP A 139 3.14 -10.10 -0.85
CA ASP A 139 3.13 -10.59 -2.24
C ASP A 139 2.45 -9.60 -3.21
N LEU A 140 1.44 -8.86 -2.72
CA LEU A 140 0.80 -7.76 -3.43
C LEU A 140 0.88 -6.48 -2.59
N MET A 141 1.66 -5.51 -3.07
CA MET A 141 1.72 -4.16 -2.49
C MET A 141 0.80 -3.19 -3.25
N LEU A 142 -0.06 -2.49 -2.52
CA LEU A 142 -0.94 -1.45 -3.04
C LEU A 142 -0.49 -0.09 -2.48
N LEU A 143 0.05 0.74 -3.36
CA LEU A 143 0.69 2.01 -3.04
C LEU A 143 -0.14 3.17 -3.59
N ASP A 144 -0.71 3.99 -2.71
CA ASP A 144 -1.46 5.19 -3.10
C ASP A 144 -0.59 6.45 -2.95
N GLU A 145 -0.21 7.06 -4.08
CA GLU A 145 0.71 8.19 -4.18
C GLU A 145 1.99 8.01 -3.29
N PRO A 146 2.77 6.93 -3.49
CA PRO A 146 3.88 6.57 -2.59
C PRO A 146 5.05 7.56 -2.63
N THR A 147 5.19 8.32 -3.72
CA THR A 147 6.28 9.29 -3.90
C THR A 147 6.00 10.65 -3.25
N ASN A 148 4.79 10.86 -2.72
CA ASN A 148 4.47 12.12 -2.05
C ASN A 148 5.34 12.31 -0.81
N HIS A 149 5.83 13.53 -0.60
CA HIS A 149 6.71 13.90 0.51
C HIS A 149 8.08 13.19 0.52
N LEU A 150 8.47 12.55 -0.59
CA LEU A 150 9.82 12.06 -0.82
C LEU A 150 10.66 13.11 -1.57
N ASP A 151 11.95 13.17 -1.25
CA ASP A 151 12.91 13.89 -2.08
C ASP A 151 13.32 13.04 -3.29
N ILE A 152 14.00 13.64 -4.27
CA ILE A 152 14.37 12.96 -5.51
C ILE A 152 15.22 11.70 -5.28
N GLN A 153 16.11 11.71 -4.29
CA GLN A 153 17.00 10.58 -4.01
C GLN A 153 16.22 9.42 -3.38
N ALA A 154 15.26 9.71 -2.50
CA ALA A 154 14.36 8.71 -1.95
C ALA A 154 13.41 8.13 -3.02
N ILE A 155 12.99 8.94 -3.99
CA ILE A 155 12.21 8.46 -5.14
C ILE A 155 13.04 7.51 -6.00
N GLU A 156 14.26 7.91 -6.37
CA GLU A 156 15.18 7.06 -7.16
C GLU A 156 15.49 5.74 -6.43
N TRP A 157 15.66 5.78 -5.10
CA TRP A 157 15.83 4.58 -4.30
C TRP A 157 14.58 3.68 -4.33
N LEU A 158 13.39 4.26 -4.15
CA LEU A 158 12.13 3.53 -4.20
C LEU A 158 11.90 2.87 -5.57
N GLU A 159 12.21 3.57 -6.65
CA GLU A 159 12.11 3.03 -8.02
C GLU A 159 13.05 1.85 -8.28
N ALA A 160 14.21 1.82 -7.59
CA ALA A 160 15.16 0.71 -7.69
C ALA A 160 14.77 -0.51 -6.84
N GLU A 161 14.08 -0.29 -5.72
CA GLU A 161 13.66 -1.34 -4.79
C GLU A 161 12.37 -2.07 -5.25
N LEU A 162 11.40 -1.31 -5.80
CA LEU A 162 10.17 -1.86 -6.40
C LEU A 162 10.48 -2.57 -7.70
#